data_AF-A0AAV0F8E9-F1
#
_entry.id   AF-A0AAV0F8E9-F1
#
_cell.length_a   1.000
_cell.length_b   1.000
_cell.length_c   1.000
_cell.angle_alpha   90.00
_cell.angle_beta   90.00
_cell.angle_gamma   90.00
#
_symmetry.space_group_name_H-M   'P 1'
#
loop_
_entity.id
_entity.type
_entity.pdbx_description
1 polymer ?
#
loop_
_entity_poly.entity_id
_entity_poly.type
_entity_poly.pdbx_seq_one_letter_code
_entity_poly.pdbx_strand_id
1 'polypeptide(L)'
;MPPLSRRLSAAIRTATAAVKSYFCRCIDFRTLTDFTPTYLFVHSHLKKVYATLVLACVCTLLGVLLDFAGEVGGCFTFLVFSGSMFFVLKTPSWRGAKKIGYLIPATFFMGTCIVPCFRPFVNIDHRLLMGIIGEQAVCYAVYCMGSAGRRTVFYFKAVVSSLCCYAFFCCNVFLLLFVVGYAFFRHNLYIGFLVMVHMVCYRLALFAYEQEIALRSGRGDENIDCVTCCLRFYTDFPAILAYTFALLAQGFYVGLRRRNRIRIMRNRLVRIYMGNITYTSLG
;
A
#
# COMPACT_ATOMS: atom_id res chain seq x y z
N MET A 1 -25.72 16.05 -22.29
CA MET A 1 -25.01 15.18 -21.30
C MET A 1 -23.52 15.47 -21.34
N PRO A 2 -22.82 15.63 -20.19
CA PRO A 2 -21.38 15.88 -20.22
C PRO A 2 -20.62 14.63 -20.72
N PRO A 3 -19.50 14.81 -21.44
CA PRO A 3 -18.73 13.69 -21.99
C PRO A 3 -18.18 12.77 -20.89
N LEU A 4 -18.09 11.47 -21.18
CA LEU A 4 -17.65 10.39 -20.28
C LEU A 4 -16.33 10.73 -19.53
N SER A 5 -15.43 11.45 -20.20
CA SER A 5 -14.15 11.92 -19.64
C SER A 5 -14.30 12.92 -18.49
N ARG A 6 -15.33 13.78 -18.51
CA ARG A 6 -15.60 14.74 -17.42
C ARG A 6 -16.15 14.03 -16.20
N ARG A 7 -17.05 13.04 -16.38
CA ARG A 7 -17.60 12.23 -15.29
C ARG A 7 -16.52 11.40 -14.59
N LEU A 8 -15.64 10.74 -15.36
CA LEU A 8 -14.52 10.00 -14.80
C LEU A 8 -13.58 10.91 -14.01
N SER A 9 -13.28 12.10 -14.54
CA SER A 9 -12.41 13.07 -13.86
C SER A 9 -13.01 13.63 -12.57
N ALA A 10 -14.33 13.77 -12.50
CA ALA A 10 -15.03 14.23 -11.31
C ALA A 10 -15.07 13.13 -10.24
N ALA A 11 -15.38 11.89 -10.64
CA ALA A 11 -15.38 10.72 -9.77
C ALA A 11 -13.99 10.42 -9.18
N ILE A 12 -12.93 10.55 -10.00
CA ILE A 12 -11.55 10.39 -9.53
C ILE A 12 -11.19 11.50 -8.53
N ARG A 13 -11.65 12.74 -8.74
CA ARG A 13 -11.39 13.85 -7.80
C ARG A 13 -12.12 13.67 -6.48
N THR A 14 -13.39 13.28 -6.49
CA THR A 14 -14.17 13.03 -5.27
C THR A 14 -13.61 11.83 -4.51
N ALA A 15 -13.23 10.75 -5.20
CA ALA A 15 -12.54 9.62 -4.60
C ALA A 15 -11.21 10.05 -3.96
N THR A 16 -10.37 10.82 -4.66
CA THR A 16 -9.14 11.33 -4.04
C THR A 16 -9.37 12.31 -2.90
N ALA A 17 -10.45 13.10 -2.92
CA ALA A 17 -10.77 14.01 -1.83
C ALA A 17 -11.21 13.23 -0.57
N ALA A 18 -12.05 12.21 -0.74
CA ALA A 18 -12.47 11.32 0.34
C ALA A 18 -11.29 10.55 0.93
N VAL A 19 -10.42 10.02 0.08
CA VAL A 19 -9.22 9.31 0.55
C VAL A 19 -8.20 10.29 1.14
N LYS A 20 -8.05 11.50 0.59
CA LYS A 20 -7.21 12.55 1.21
C LYS A 20 -7.75 12.97 2.58
N SER A 21 -9.06 13.05 2.77
CA SER A 21 -9.65 13.30 4.08
C SER A 21 -9.41 12.15 5.07
N TYR A 22 -9.36 10.90 4.58
CA TYR A 22 -8.97 9.73 5.38
C TYR A 22 -7.51 9.83 5.87
N PHE A 23 -6.63 10.42 5.06
CA PHE A 23 -5.22 10.65 5.40
C PHE A 23 -4.91 12.05 5.97
N CYS A 24 -5.89 12.94 6.14
CA CYS A 24 -5.72 14.21 6.85
C CYS A 24 -5.58 13.94 8.34
N ARG A 25 -4.43 13.41 8.73
CA ARG A 25 -3.98 13.30 10.12
C ARG A 25 -3.23 14.58 10.46
N CYS A 26 -3.47 15.15 11.64
CA CYS A 26 -2.84 16.36 12.13
C CYS A 26 -1.38 16.10 12.51
N ILE A 27 -0.54 15.82 11.52
CA ILE A 27 0.89 15.61 11.71
C ILE A 27 1.61 16.89 11.32
N ASP A 28 2.14 17.58 12.31
CA ASP A 28 3.02 18.72 12.09
C ASP A 28 4.40 18.23 11.64
N PHE A 29 4.97 18.88 10.63
CA PHE A 29 6.33 18.59 10.15
C PHE A 29 7.38 18.72 11.26
N ARG A 30 7.15 19.64 12.22
CA ARG A 30 8.01 19.81 13.40
C ARG A 30 8.06 18.56 14.27
N THR A 31 6.95 17.83 14.36
CA THR A 31 6.87 16.60 15.13
C THR A 31 7.50 15.42 14.39
N LEU A 32 7.47 15.45 13.05
CA LEU A 32 8.23 14.50 12.23
C LEU A 32 9.75 14.64 12.45
N THR A 33 10.24 15.87 12.57
CA THR A 33 11.68 16.18 12.75
C THR A 33 12.14 16.17 14.20
N ASP A 34 11.29 15.80 15.17
CA ASP A 34 11.66 15.83 16.58
C ASP A 34 12.38 14.54 17.00
N PHE A 35 13.68 14.65 17.24
CA PHE A 35 14.58 13.56 17.62
C PHE A 35 14.65 13.31 19.14
N THR A 36 13.77 13.92 19.93
CA THR A 36 13.73 13.72 21.39
C THR A 36 13.66 12.23 21.78
N PRO A 37 14.36 11.80 22.85
CA PRO A 37 14.34 10.42 23.30
C PRO A 37 12.91 10.02 23.69
N THR A 38 12.47 8.84 23.22
CA THR A 38 11.11 8.34 23.46
C THR A 38 11.07 7.50 24.75
N TYR A 39 9.91 7.46 25.39
CA TYR A 39 9.67 6.67 26.59
C TYR A 39 9.79 5.15 26.30
N LEU A 40 10.46 4.41 27.19
CA LEU A 40 10.66 2.94 27.10
C LEU A 40 9.37 2.13 26.90
N PHE A 41 8.26 2.65 27.44
CA PHE A 41 6.93 2.07 27.28
C PHE A 41 6.49 1.97 25.82
N VAL A 42 6.76 3.02 25.02
CA VAL A 42 6.39 3.09 23.60
C VAL A 42 7.11 2.03 22.79
N HIS A 43 8.39 1.79 23.08
CA HIS A 43 9.20 0.79 22.39
C HIS A 43 8.66 -0.63 22.61
N SER A 44 8.27 -0.95 23.84
CA SER A 44 7.70 -2.26 24.18
C SER A 44 6.32 -2.47 23.56
N HIS A 45 5.52 -1.40 23.46
CA HIS A 45 4.22 -1.44 22.78
C HIS A 45 4.37 -1.65 21.27
N LEU A 46 5.19 -0.84 20.59
CA LEU A 46 5.48 -0.96 19.16
C LEU A 46 6.06 -2.34 18.82
N LYS A 47 6.98 -2.86 19.65
CA LYS A 47 7.54 -4.21 19.45
C LYS A 47 6.45 -5.27 19.42
N LYS A 48 5.48 -5.20 20.34
CA LYS A 48 4.33 -6.12 20.36
C LYS A 48 3.46 -5.96 19.11
N VAL A 49 3.19 -4.74 18.67
CA VAL A 49 2.41 -4.46 17.45
C VAL A 49 3.08 -5.06 16.22
N TYR A 50 4.38 -4.78 16.01
CA TYR A 50 5.10 -5.32 14.86
C TYR A 50 5.28 -6.83 14.93
N ALA A 51 5.49 -7.41 16.12
CA ALA A 51 5.51 -8.87 16.28
C ALA A 51 4.16 -9.50 15.90
N THR A 52 3.03 -8.90 16.30
CA THR A 52 1.70 -9.37 15.90
C THR A 52 1.46 -9.22 14.40
N LEU A 53 1.98 -8.16 13.76
CA LEU A 53 1.89 -7.97 12.31
C LEU A 53 2.71 -9.01 11.55
N VAL A 54 3.93 -9.31 12.00
CA VAL A 54 4.75 -10.38 11.40
C VAL A 54 4.02 -11.72 11.48
N LEU A 55 3.47 -12.05 12.65
CA LEU A 55 2.70 -13.28 12.83
C LEU A 55 1.47 -13.32 11.91
N ALA A 56 0.72 -12.23 11.83
CA ALA A 56 -0.43 -12.11 10.92
C ALA A 56 -0.04 -12.30 9.46
N CYS A 57 1.08 -11.73 9.01
CA CYS A 57 1.58 -11.92 7.64
C CYS A 57 2.02 -13.35 7.37
N VAL A 58 2.72 -14.00 8.31
CA VAL A 58 3.10 -15.41 8.18
C VAL A 58 1.85 -16.29 8.10
N CYS A 59 0.84 -16.06 8.95
CA CYS A 59 -0.43 -16.79 8.88
C CYS A 59 -1.15 -16.54 7.54
N THR A 60 -1.16 -15.30 7.05
CA THR A 60 -1.74 -14.98 5.73
C THR A 60 -1.00 -15.71 4.61
N LEU A 61 0.33 -15.76 4.66
CA LEU A 61 1.17 -16.46 3.68
C LEU A 61 0.91 -17.97 3.68
N LEU A 62 0.79 -18.58 4.87
CA LEU A 62 0.40 -19.99 5.01
C LEU A 62 -0.99 -20.26 4.44
N GLY A 63 -1.93 -19.32 4.61
CA GLY A 63 -3.25 -19.40 3.98
C GLY A 63 -3.17 -19.40 2.45
N VAL A 64 -2.38 -18.51 1.86
CA VAL A 64 -2.19 -18.48 0.39
C VAL A 64 -1.52 -19.75 -0.12
N LEU A 65 -0.54 -20.30 0.62
CA LEU A 65 0.11 -21.57 0.28
C LEU A 65 -0.87 -22.74 0.31
N LEU A 66 -1.78 -22.76 1.30
CA LEU A 66 -2.82 -23.78 1.40
C LEU A 66 -3.82 -23.68 0.24
N ASP A 67 -4.22 -22.48 -0.16
CA ASP A 67 -5.09 -22.29 -1.33
C ASP A 67 -4.39 -22.73 -2.63
N PHE A 68 -3.10 -22.44 -2.78
CA PHE A 68 -2.30 -22.91 -3.93
C PHE A 68 -2.23 -24.45 -4.01
N ALA A 69 -2.21 -25.14 -2.87
CA ALA A 69 -2.09 -26.60 -2.82
C ALA A 69 -3.43 -27.34 -2.96
N GLY A 70 -4.55 -26.73 -2.59
CA GLY A 70 -5.83 -27.45 -2.44
C GLY A 70 -7.10 -26.75 -2.90
N GLU A 71 -7.02 -25.54 -3.48
CA GLU A 71 -8.19 -24.74 -3.91
C GLU A 71 -9.31 -24.68 -2.86
N VAL A 72 -8.93 -24.60 -1.59
CA VAL A 72 -9.86 -24.64 -0.44
C VAL A 72 -10.56 -23.29 -0.25
N GLY A 73 -10.11 -22.24 -0.94
CA GLY A 73 -10.72 -20.92 -0.90
C GLY A 73 -12.15 -20.90 -1.45
N GLY A 74 -13.09 -20.41 -0.65
CA GLY A 74 -14.50 -20.34 -1.04
C GLY A 74 -15.38 -19.55 -0.07
N CYS A 75 -16.70 -19.72 -0.20
CA CYS A 75 -17.67 -19.00 0.65
C CYS A 75 -17.52 -19.37 2.15
N PHE A 76 -17.15 -20.62 2.46
CA PHE A 76 -16.96 -21.06 3.84
C PHE A 76 -15.80 -20.35 4.52
N THR A 77 -14.63 -20.27 3.86
CA THR A 77 -13.47 -19.55 4.40
C THR A 77 -13.77 -18.06 4.58
N PHE A 78 -14.60 -17.48 3.71
CA PHE A 78 -15.04 -16.08 3.83
C PHE A 78 -15.97 -15.85 5.03
N LEU A 79 -16.89 -16.80 5.30
CA LEU A 79 -17.75 -16.75 6.48
C LEU A 79 -16.95 -16.87 7.78
N VAL A 80 -15.97 -17.79 7.83
CA VAL A 80 -15.10 -17.97 8.99
C VAL A 80 -14.22 -16.74 9.21
N PHE A 81 -13.67 -16.15 8.14
CA PHE A 81 -12.96 -14.87 8.20
C PHE A 81 -13.84 -13.75 8.78
N SER A 82 -15.04 -13.57 8.22
CA SER A 82 -15.98 -12.52 8.64
C SER A 82 -16.42 -12.68 10.10
N GLY A 83 -16.70 -13.91 10.52
CA GLY A 83 -17.04 -14.23 11.92
C GLY A 83 -15.87 -13.95 12.86
N SER A 84 -14.66 -14.38 12.50
CA SER A 84 -13.45 -14.13 13.32
C SER A 84 -13.16 -12.63 13.44
N MET A 85 -13.32 -11.87 12.36
CA MET A 85 -13.17 -10.41 12.35
C MET A 85 -14.22 -9.73 13.24
N PHE A 86 -15.46 -10.18 13.22
CA PHE A 86 -16.52 -9.69 14.11
C PHE A 86 -16.17 -9.93 15.58
N PHE A 87 -15.65 -11.11 15.93
CA PHE A 87 -15.19 -11.41 17.29
C PHE A 87 -13.98 -10.57 17.71
N VAL A 88 -13.04 -10.27 16.80
CA VAL A 88 -11.93 -9.34 17.07
C VAL A 88 -12.44 -7.94 17.40
N LEU A 89 -13.45 -7.45 16.67
CA LEU A 89 -14.04 -6.12 16.90
C LEU A 89 -14.87 -6.05 18.17
N LYS A 90 -15.56 -7.14 18.54
CA LYS A 90 -16.37 -7.22 19.77
C LYS A 90 -15.54 -7.45 21.04
N THR A 91 -14.34 -8.02 20.93
CA THR A 91 -13.52 -8.33 22.10
C THR A 91 -12.88 -7.06 22.69
N PRO A 92 -13.13 -6.76 23.98
CA PRO A 92 -12.59 -5.57 24.63
C PRO A 92 -11.07 -5.64 24.78
N SER A 93 -10.47 -4.45 24.72
CA SER A 93 -9.06 -4.07 24.82
C SER A 93 -8.22 -4.83 25.85
N TRP A 94 -8.77 -5.02 27.05
CA TRP A 94 -8.08 -5.65 28.18
C TRP A 94 -7.76 -7.14 27.97
N ARG A 95 -8.42 -7.83 27.03
CA ARG A 95 -8.21 -9.27 26.75
C ARG A 95 -7.29 -9.50 25.53
N GLY A 96 -6.11 -8.89 25.55
CA GLY A 96 -5.15 -8.92 24.43
C GLY A 96 -4.84 -10.33 23.91
N ALA A 97 -4.61 -11.31 24.79
CA ALA A 97 -4.33 -12.69 24.39
C ALA A 97 -5.49 -13.36 23.64
N LYS A 98 -6.74 -13.16 24.09
CA LYS A 98 -7.92 -13.71 23.40
C LYS A 98 -8.11 -13.06 22.03
N LYS A 99 -7.85 -11.75 21.94
CA LYS A 99 -7.96 -10.99 20.69
C LYS A 99 -6.93 -11.43 19.65
N ILE A 100 -5.70 -11.76 20.07
CA ILE A 100 -4.68 -12.39 19.20
C ILE A 100 -5.15 -13.78 18.75
N GLY A 101 -5.77 -14.56 19.65
CA GLY A 101 -6.33 -15.88 19.34
C GLY A 101 -7.41 -15.84 18.25
N TYR A 102 -8.20 -14.76 18.14
CA TYR A 102 -9.14 -14.56 17.03
C TYR A 102 -8.50 -13.95 15.78
N LEU A 103 -7.40 -13.20 15.92
CA LEU A 103 -6.69 -12.57 14.80
C LEU A 103 -5.95 -13.58 13.93
N ILE A 104 -5.32 -14.58 14.54
CA ILE A 104 -4.58 -15.64 13.83
C ILE A 104 -5.47 -16.39 12.81
N PRO A 105 -6.63 -16.97 13.20
CA PRO A 105 -7.51 -17.63 12.24
C PRO A 105 -8.07 -16.63 11.23
N ALA A 106 -8.42 -15.40 11.63
CA ALA A 106 -8.89 -14.38 10.70
C ALA A 106 -7.86 -14.10 9.58
N THR A 107 -6.60 -13.89 9.94
CA THR A 107 -5.54 -13.58 8.97
C THR A 107 -5.18 -14.78 8.10
N PHE A 108 -5.22 -16.00 8.64
CA PHE A 108 -5.05 -17.23 7.88
C PHE A 108 -6.16 -17.41 6.82
N PHE A 109 -7.43 -17.33 7.22
CA PHE A 109 -8.56 -17.45 6.29
C PHE A 109 -8.66 -16.27 5.32
N MET A 110 -8.18 -15.09 5.70
CA MET A 110 -8.04 -13.99 4.74
C MET A 110 -7.07 -14.35 3.61
N GLY A 111 -5.94 -14.97 3.93
CA GLY A 111 -4.97 -15.45 2.94
C GLY A 111 -5.59 -16.44 1.94
N THR A 112 -6.40 -17.40 2.43
CA THR A 112 -7.08 -18.37 1.56
C THR A 112 -8.19 -17.74 0.71
N CYS A 113 -8.87 -16.70 1.20
CA CYS A 113 -9.97 -16.05 0.46
C CYS A 113 -9.50 -15.03 -0.57
N ILE A 114 -8.34 -14.39 -0.36
CA ILE A 114 -7.86 -13.31 -1.24
C ILE A 114 -7.75 -13.80 -2.69
N VAL A 115 -7.11 -14.94 -2.91
CA VAL A 115 -6.86 -15.48 -4.25
C VAL A 115 -8.16 -15.70 -5.05
N PRO A 116 -9.14 -16.52 -4.60
CA PRO A 116 -10.37 -16.76 -5.35
C PRO A 116 -11.21 -15.49 -5.52
N CYS A 117 -11.14 -14.53 -4.58
CA CYS A 117 -11.80 -13.25 -4.74
C CYS A 117 -11.21 -12.38 -5.87
N PHE A 118 -9.90 -12.49 -6.14
CA PHE A 118 -9.24 -11.72 -7.20
C PHE A 118 -9.21 -12.42 -8.57
N ARG A 119 -9.30 -13.77 -8.62
CA ARG A 119 -9.35 -14.56 -9.87
C ARG A 119 -10.33 -13.99 -10.93
N PRO A 120 -11.54 -13.50 -10.62
CA PRO A 120 -12.47 -12.96 -11.61
C PRO A 120 -12.06 -11.61 -12.21
N PHE A 121 -11.25 -10.82 -11.49
CA PHE A 121 -10.94 -9.44 -11.85
C PHE A 121 -9.57 -9.29 -12.49
N VAL A 122 -8.59 -10.08 -12.04
CA VAL A 122 -7.20 -10.03 -12.50
C VAL A 122 -6.63 -11.45 -12.41
N ASN A 123 -6.01 -11.94 -13.49
CA ASN A 123 -5.19 -13.15 -13.45
C ASN A 123 -3.90 -12.84 -12.68
N ILE A 124 -3.97 -12.93 -11.35
CA ILE A 124 -2.82 -12.71 -10.47
C ILE A 124 -2.09 -14.05 -10.28
N ASP A 125 -0.81 -14.09 -10.63
CA ASP A 125 0.04 -15.21 -10.31
C ASP A 125 0.18 -15.36 -8.79
N HIS A 126 -0.10 -16.55 -8.25
CA HIS A 126 0.01 -16.82 -6.82
C HIS A 126 1.42 -16.56 -6.28
N ARG A 127 2.44 -16.78 -7.12
CA ARG A 127 3.84 -16.50 -6.80
C ARG A 127 4.11 -15.03 -6.54
N LEU A 128 3.48 -14.15 -7.31
CA LEU A 128 3.58 -12.70 -7.12
C LEU A 128 2.91 -12.31 -5.79
N LEU A 129 1.73 -12.86 -5.50
CA LEU A 129 1.02 -12.59 -4.25
C LEU A 129 1.81 -13.07 -3.02
N MET A 130 2.36 -14.28 -3.07
CA MET A 130 3.25 -14.80 -2.02
C MET A 130 4.49 -13.93 -1.83
N GLY A 131 5.09 -13.47 -2.94
CA GLY A 131 6.23 -12.55 -2.91
C GLY A 131 5.91 -11.23 -2.22
N ILE A 132 4.76 -10.62 -2.55
CA ILE A 132 4.28 -9.36 -1.94
C ILE A 132 4.04 -9.55 -0.43
N ILE A 133 3.35 -10.61 -0.01
CA ILE A 133 3.06 -10.87 1.40
C ILE A 133 4.36 -11.18 2.17
N GLY A 134 5.25 -11.97 1.57
CA GLY A 134 6.56 -12.29 2.12
C GLY A 134 7.44 -11.04 2.30
N GLU A 135 7.47 -10.16 1.32
CA GLU A 135 8.16 -8.86 1.41
C GLU A 135 7.65 -8.05 2.60
N GLN A 136 6.32 -7.98 2.78
CA GLN A 136 5.72 -7.26 3.92
C GLN A 136 6.11 -7.87 5.26
N ALA A 137 6.12 -9.20 5.37
CA ALA A 137 6.55 -9.90 6.59
C ALA A 137 8.00 -9.56 6.96
N VAL A 138 8.92 -9.60 5.99
CA VAL A 138 10.33 -9.23 6.18
C VAL A 138 10.45 -7.78 6.63
N CYS A 139 9.67 -6.89 6.02
CA CYS A 139 9.70 -5.48 6.37
C CYS A 139 9.21 -5.24 7.79
N TYR A 140 8.07 -5.82 8.20
CA TYR A 140 7.62 -5.71 9.58
C TYR A 140 8.61 -6.32 10.57
N ALA A 141 9.34 -7.37 10.19
CA ALA A 141 10.40 -7.93 11.02
C ALA A 141 11.56 -6.93 11.21
N VAL A 142 11.99 -6.24 10.15
CA VAL A 142 12.99 -5.16 10.24
C VAL A 142 12.50 -4.01 11.15
N TYR A 143 11.24 -3.61 11.01
CA TYR A 143 10.64 -2.60 11.88
C TYR A 143 10.56 -3.05 13.35
N CYS A 144 10.23 -4.31 13.58
CA CYS A 144 10.18 -4.93 14.90
C CYS A 144 11.57 -4.93 15.56
N MET A 145 12.60 -5.37 14.85
CA MET A 145 13.98 -5.40 15.35
C MET A 145 14.49 -4.00 15.72
N GLY A 146 14.24 -3.01 14.85
CA GLY A 146 14.65 -1.63 15.14
C GLY A 146 13.78 -0.92 16.17
N SER A 147 12.65 -1.50 16.62
CA SER A 147 11.77 -0.88 17.64
C SER A 147 12.45 -0.75 19.01
N ALA A 148 13.56 -1.46 19.24
CA ALA A 148 14.36 -1.37 20.47
C ALA A 148 15.46 -0.27 20.43
N GLY A 149 15.57 0.50 19.34
CA GLY A 149 16.61 1.50 19.14
C GLY A 149 16.19 2.95 19.43
N ARG A 150 17.18 3.86 19.44
CA ARG A 150 16.99 5.33 19.54
C ARG A 150 16.11 5.86 18.38
N ARG A 151 15.51 7.05 18.50
CA ARG A 151 14.66 7.65 17.43
C ARG A 151 15.34 7.74 16.05
N THR A 152 16.66 7.87 16.00
CA THR A 152 17.46 7.83 14.76
C THR A 152 17.32 6.50 14.00
N VAL A 153 17.03 5.41 14.71
CA VAL A 153 16.77 4.08 14.15
C VAL A 153 15.42 4.04 13.42
N PHE A 154 14.47 4.94 13.70
CA PHE A 154 13.21 5.01 12.93
C PHE A 154 13.45 5.41 11.48
N TYR A 155 14.29 6.43 11.23
CA TYR A 155 14.67 6.82 9.87
C TYR A 155 15.46 5.73 9.16
N PHE A 156 16.42 5.11 9.87
CA PHE A 156 17.21 4.02 9.33
C PHE A 156 16.34 2.83 8.92
N LYS A 157 15.35 2.45 9.74
CA LYS A 157 14.34 1.42 9.41
C LYS A 157 13.58 1.76 8.14
N ALA A 158 13.09 3.00 8.00
CA ALA A 158 12.37 3.43 6.81
C ALA A 158 13.22 3.31 5.55
N VAL A 159 14.48 3.74 5.61
CA VAL A 159 15.45 3.64 4.50
C VAL A 159 15.77 2.19 4.16
N VAL A 160 16.19 1.38 5.13
CA VAL A 160 16.53 -0.05 4.92
C VAL A 160 15.36 -0.82 4.33
N SER A 161 14.16 -0.57 4.87
CA SER A 161 12.96 -1.22 4.37
C SER A 161 12.68 -0.82 2.90
N SER A 162 12.81 0.47 2.56
CA SER A 162 12.59 0.96 1.20
C SER A 162 13.63 0.41 0.21
N LEU A 163 14.88 0.26 0.65
CA LEU A 163 15.93 -0.40 -0.14
C LEU A 163 15.61 -1.88 -0.39
N CYS A 164 15.07 -2.59 0.61
CA CYS A 164 14.63 -3.97 0.45
C CYS A 164 13.51 -4.12 -0.59
N CYS A 165 12.54 -3.19 -0.59
CA CYS A 165 11.49 -3.11 -1.62
C CYS A 165 12.07 -2.93 -3.03
N TYR A 166 12.99 -1.96 -3.15
CA TYR A 166 13.62 -1.66 -4.42
C TYR A 166 14.45 -2.84 -4.93
N ALA A 167 15.18 -3.53 -4.04
CA ALA A 167 15.92 -4.73 -4.37
C ALA A 167 14.99 -5.86 -4.82
N PHE A 168 13.88 -6.11 -4.11
CA PHE A 168 12.88 -7.10 -4.49
C PHE A 168 12.29 -6.80 -5.87
N PHE A 169 11.92 -5.54 -6.13
CA PHE A 169 11.43 -5.11 -7.44
C PHE A 169 12.47 -5.33 -8.55
N CYS A 170 13.72 -4.91 -8.33
CA CYS A 170 14.81 -5.11 -9.29
C CYS A 170 15.03 -6.59 -9.61
N CYS A 171 15.03 -7.45 -8.59
CA CYS A 171 15.17 -8.90 -8.78
C CYS A 171 14.02 -9.49 -9.60
N ASN A 172 12.77 -9.08 -9.33
CA ASN A 172 11.62 -9.53 -10.13
C ASN A 172 11.71 -9.07 -11.58
N VAL A 173 12.09 -7.81 -11.82
CA VAL A 173 12.32 -7.26 -13.17
C VAL A 173 13.42 -8.02 -13.90
N PHE A 174 14.52 -8.34 -13.21
CA PHE A 174 15.62 -9.12 -13.77
C PHE A 174 15.17 -10.53 -14.14
N LEU A 175 14.49 -11.25 -13.24
CA LEU A 175 13.96 -12.60 -13.51
C LEU A 175 12.97 -12.61 -14.69
N LEU A 176 12.06 -11.63 -14.75
CA LEU A 176 11.09 -11.51 -15.85
C LEU A 176 11.77 -11.22 -17.20
N LEU A 177 12.83 -10.41 -17.24
CA LEU A 177 13.59 -10.10 -18.46
C LEU A 177 14.28 -11.33 -19.03
N PHE A 178 14.95 -12.11 -18.19
CA PHE A 178 15.79 -13.22 -18.64
C PHE A 178 15.03 -14.53 -18.86
N VAL A 179 13.89 -14.76 -18.16
CA VAL A 179 13.20 -16.06 -18.18
C VAL A 179 11.99 -16.10 -19.12
N VAL A 180 11.17 -15.04 -19.20
CA VAL A 180 9.82 -15.12 -19.81
C VAL A 180 9.68 -14.35 -21.14
N GLY A 181 10.60 -13.43 -21.44
CA GLY A 181 10.64 -12.69 -22.70
C GLY A 181 9.85 -11.37 -22.74
N TYR A 182 10.01 -10.61 -23.83
CA TYR A 182 9.71 -9.16 -23.90
C TYR A 182 8.21 -8.77 -23.80
N ALA A 183 7.30 -9.61 -24.30
CA ALA A 183 5.86 -9.30 -24.31
C ALA A 183 5.21 -9.47 -22.93
N PHE A 184 5.56 -10.56 -22.23
CA PHE A 184 5.12 -10.81 -20.85
C PHE A 184 5.75 -9.81 -19.88
N PHE A 185 6.99 -9.39 -20.17
CA PHE A 185 7.71 -8.36 -19.43
C PHE A 185 6.97 -7.01 -19.40
N ARG A 186 6.40 -6.56 -20.53
CA ARG A 186 5.76 -5.23 -20.60
C ARG A 186 4.54 -5.09 -19.68
N HIS A 187 3.66 -6.09 -19.62
CA HIS A 187 2.46 -6.02 -18.77
C HIS A 187 2.82 -6.19 -17.28
N ASN A 188 3.68 -7.15 -16.97
CA ASN A 188 4.13 -7.40 -15.60
C ASN A 188 4.94 -6.24 -15.01
N LEU A 189 5.69 -5.50 -15.83
CA LEU A 189 6.45 -4.34 -15.37
C LEU A 189 5.54 -3.19 -14.88
N TYR A 190 4.40 -2.94 -15.53
CA TYR A 190 3.46 -1.93 -15.05
C TYR A 190 2.81 -2.32 -13.72
N ILE A 191 2.41 -3.58 -13.58
CA ILE A 191 1.82 -4.10 -12.33
C ILE A 191 2.87 -4.07 -11.22
N GLY A 192 4.09 -4.56 -11.48
CA GLY A 192 5.18 -4.55 -10.53
C GLY A 192 5.59 -3.13 -10.11
N PHE A 193 5.66 -2.18 -11.05
CA PHE A 193 5.95 -0.79 -10.74
C PHE A 193 4.86 -0.18 -9.85
N LEU A 194 3.59 -0.48 -10.14
CA LEU A 194 2.48 0.00 -9.34
C LEU A 194 2.52 -0.57 -7.92
N VAL A 195 2.83 -1.85 -7.77
CA VAL A 195 3.07 -2.49 -6.47
C VAL A 195 4.23 -1.83 -5.74
N MET A 196 5.36 -1.57 -6.41
CA MET A 196 6.50 -0.87 -5.81
C MET A 196 6.12 0.53 -5.30
N VAL A 197 5.46 1.35 -6.13
CA VAL A 197 5.01 2.68 -5.71
C VAL A 197 4.06 2.58 -4.52
N HIS A 198 3.14 1.61 -4.55
CA HIS A 198 2.23 1.36 -3.43
C HIS A 198 2.99 1.00 -2.16
N MET A 199 3.96 0.08 -2.21
CA MET A 199 4.76 -0.31 -1.06
C MET A 199 5.56 0.87 -0.48
N VAL A 200 6.13 1.72 -1.34
CA VAL A 200 6.83 2.93 -0.89
C VAL A 200 5.87 3.90 -0.20
N CYS A 201 4.70 4.17 -0.80
CA CYS A 201 3.67 5.00 -0.17
C CYS A 201 3.18 4.41 1.16
N TYR A 202 2.99 3.09 1.22
CA TYR A 202 2.58 2.37 2.41
C TYR A 202 3.61 2.50 3.53
N ARG A 203 4.91 2.40 3.23
CA ARG A 203 5.99 2.58 4.21
C ARG A 203 6.06 4.01 4.75
N LEU A 204 5.83 5.00 3.90
CA LEU A 204 5.74 6.40 4.35
C LEU A 204 4.55 6.61 5.29
N ALA A 205 3.40 6.01 4.98
CA ALA A 205 2.22 6.04 5.85
C ALA A 205 2.46 5.30 7.19
N LEU A 206 3.14 4.15 7.14
CA LEU A 206 3.54 3.37 8.30
C LEU A 206 4.46 4.18 9.23
N PHE A 207 5.46 4.86 8.65
CA PHE A 207 6.38 5.73 9.40
C PHE A 207 5.65 6.90 10.08
N ALA A 208 4.76 7.58 9.35
CA ALA A 208 3.97 8.69 9.89
C ALA A 208 3.08 8.23 11.07
N TYR A 209 2.51 7.03 10.97
CA TYR A 209 1.68 6.47 12.02
C TYR A 209 2.48 5.94 13.22
N GLU A 210 3.69 5.40 13.01
CA GLU A 210 4.62 5.04 14.09
C GLU A 210 4.91 6.26 14.99
N GLN A 211 5.12 7.43 14.37
CA GLN A 211 5.30 8.69 15.09
C GLN A 211 4.03 9.15 15.81
N GLU A 212 2.87 9.02 15.19
CA GLU A 212 1.58 9.37 15.81
C GLU A 212 1.31 8.54 17.07
N ILE A 213 1.55 7.22 17.02
CA ILE A 213 1.42 6.35 18.19
C ILE A 213 2.41 6.77 19.27
N ALA A 214 3.66 7.10 18.90
CA ALA A 214 4.68 7.53 19.84
C ALA A 214 4.29 8.82 20.57
N LEU A 215 3.59 9.74 19.90
CA LEU A 215 3.09 10.98 20.50
C LEU A 215 1.89 10.75 21.40
N ARG A 216 0.91 9.94 20.96
CA ARG A 216 -0.29 9.62 21.75
C ARG A 216 0.06 8.85 23.02
N SER A 217 0.98 7.89 22.92
CA SER A 217 1.50 7.15 24.07
C SER A 217 2.30 8.04 25.03
N GLY A 218 3.02 9.05 24.52
CA GLY A 218 3.68 10.06 25.36
C GLY A 218 2.72 10.98 26.14
N ARG A 219 1.49 11.16 25.65
CA ARG A 219 0.43 11.92 26.32
C ARG A 219 -0.36 11.12 27.36
N GLY A 220 -0.05 9.83 27.53
CA GLY A 220 -0.75 8.98 28.50
C GLY A 220 -2.13 8.51 28.03
N ASP A 221 -2.40 8.48 26.71
CA ASP A 221 -3.61 7.85 26.19
C ASP A 221 -3.54 6.33 26.42
N GLU A 222 -4.08 5.86 27.55
CA GLU A 222 -4.07 4.45 28.01
C GLU A 222 -4.87 3.47 27.12
N ASN A 223 -5.57 3.97 26.10
CA ASN A 223 -6.51 3.18 25.27
C ASN A 223 -5.93 2.61 23.96
N ILE A 224 -4.60 2.63 23.77
CA ILE A 224 -3.97 2.15 22.53
C ILE A 224 -3.71 0.64 22.63
N ASP A 225 -4.68 -0.18 22.25
CA ASP A 225 -4.47 -1.63 22.13
C ASP A 225 -3.48 -1.99 21.02
N CYS A 226 -2.57 -2.92 21.28
CA CYS A 226 -1.68 -3.46 20.25
C CYS A 226 -2.45 -4.11 19.09
N VAL A 227 -3.51 -4.87 19.39
CA VAL A 227 -4.27 -5.59 18.36
C VAL A 227 -5.15 -4.66 17.53
N THR A 228 -5.78 -3.66 18.16
CA THR A 228 -6.56 -2.65 17.41
C THR A 228 -5.65 -1.81 16.52
N CYS A 229 -4.42 -1.54 16.98
CA CYS A 229 -3.39 -0.89 16.19
C CYS A 229 -2.96 -1.75 14.98
N CYS A 230 -2.69 -3.05 15.21
CA CYS A 230 -2.41 -4.02 14.15
C CYS A 230 -3.56 -4.11 13.13
N LEU A 231 -4.81 -4.11 13.61
CA LEU A 231 -5.99 -4.19 12.76
C LEU A 231 -6.10 -2.98 11.83
N ARG A 232 -5.86 -1.78 12.35
CA ARG A 232 -5.83 -0.54 11.56
C ARG A 232 -4.78 -0.62 10.45
N PHE A 233 -3.57 -1.08 10.74
CA PHE A 233 -2.55 -1.26 9.70
C PHE A 233 -3.00 -2.22 8.59
N TYR A 234 -3.61 -3.32 8.99
CA TYR A 234 -4.07 -4.35 8.07
C TYR A 234 -5.25 -3.87 7.20
N THR A 235 -6.17 -3.08 7.75
CA THR A 235 -7.31 -2.50 7.01
C THR A 235 -6.92 -1.28 6.17
N ASP A 236 -5.90 -0.53 6.58
CA ASP A 236 -5.45 0.67 5.87
C ASP A 236 -4.69 0.29 4.58
N PHE A 237 -4.11 -0.92 4.50
CA PHE A 237 -3.39 -1.41 3.32
C PHE A 237 -4.20 -1.31 2.00
N PRO A 238 -5.40 -1.89 1.87
CA PRO A 238 -6.21 -1.75 0.65
C PRO A 238 -6.67 -0.30 0.40
N ALA A 239 -6.89 0.50 1.44
CA ALA A 239 -7.24 1.91 1.29
C ALA A 239 -6.08 2.75 0.71
N ILE A 240 -4.85 2.50 1.17
CA ILE A 240 -3.63 3.11 0.63
C ILE A 240 -3.42 2.66 -0.81
N LEU A 241 -3.73 1.40 -1.14
CA LEU A 241 -3.64 0.88 -2.51
C LEU A 241 -4.57 1.64 -3.45
N ALA A 242 -5.84 1.78 -3.07
CA ALA A 242 -6.81 2.57 -3.83
C ALA A 242 -6.35 4.03 -4.00
N TYR A 243 -5.71 4.63 -2.98
CA TYR A 243 -5.13 5.96 -3.09
C TYR A 243 -3.99 6.03 -4.10
N THR A 244 -3.06 5.07 -4.04
CA THR A 244 -1.92 5.00 -4.97
C THR A 244 -2.40 4.87 -6.41
N PHE A 245 -3.39 4.00 -6.67
CA PHE A 245 -4.04 3.88 -7.98
C PHE A 245 -4.66 5.20 -8.44
N ALA A 246 -5.40 5.88 -7.56
CA ALA A 246 -6.03 7.16 -7.90
C ALA A 246 -4.99 8.25 -8.21
N LEU A 247 -3.90 8.30 -7.45
CA LEU A 247 -2.82 9.28 -7.63
C LEU A 247 -2.05 9.04 -8.94
N LEU A 248 -1.74 7.78 -9.26
CA LEU A 248 -1.15 7.39 -10.55
C LEU A 248 -2.07 7.72 -11.72
N ALA A 249 -3.37 7.42 -11.60
CA ALA A 249 -4.37 7.75 -12.61
C ALA A 249 -4.44 9.26 -12.85
N GLN A 250 -4.46 10.07 -11.78
CA GLN A 250 -4.43 11.53 -11.89
C GLN A 250 -3.15 12.03 -12.55
N GLY A 251 -1.98 11.52 -12.14
CA GLY A 251 -0.69 11.86 -12.74
C GLY A 251 -0.68 11.57 -14.26
N PHE A 252 -1.20 10.41 -14.66
CA PHE A 252 -1.31 10.04 -16.06
C PHE A 252 -2.25 10.96 -16.85
N TYR A 253 -3.41 11.30 -16.29
CA TYR A 253 -4.36 12.24 -16.89
C TYR A 253 -3.78 13.64 -17.08
N VAL A 254 -3.02 14.15 -16.10
CA VAL A 254 -2.33 15.44 -16.21
C VAL A 254 -1.24 15.39 -17.28
N GLY A 255 -0.49 14.29 -17.36
CA GLY A 255 0.51 14.04 -18.40
C GLY A 255 -0.09 14.05 -19.81
N LEU A 256 -1.21 13.35 -20.02
CA LEU A 256 -1.94 13.35 -21.28
C LEU A 256 -2.44 14.75 -21.66
N ARG A 257 -2.96 15.52 -20.70
CA ARG A 257 -3.42 16.89 -20.93
C ARG A 257 -2.27 17.82 -21.33
N ARG A 258 -1.07 17.65 -20.76
CA ARG A 258 0.14 18.39 -21.17
C ARG A 258 0.56 18.01 -22.59
N ARG A 259 0.64 16.72 -22.92
CA ARG A 259 0.95 16.26 -24.31
C ARG A 259 -0.05 16.80 -25.33
N ASN A 260 -1.35 16.73 -25.05
CA ASN A 260 -2.36 17.25 -25.97
C ASN A 260 -2.25 18.76 -26.16
N ARG A 261 -1.94 19.53 -25.10
CA ARG A 261 -1.69 20.98 -25.24
C ARG A 261 -0.48 21.29 -26.12
N ILE A 262 0.62 20.57 -25.93
CA ILE A 262 1.84 20.74 -26.76
C ILE A 262 1.54 20.39 -28.23
N ARG A 263 0.77 19.31 -28.48
CA ARG A 263 0.39 18.91 -29.84
C ARG A 263 -0.50 19.95 -30.53
N ILE A 264 -1.45 20.55 -29.81
CA ILE A 264 -2.32 21.62 -30.32
C ILE A 264 -1.51 22.89 -30.61
N MET A 265 -0.61 23.30 -29.71
CA MET A 265 0.29 24.44 -29.91
C MET A 265 1.18 24.22 -31.14
N ARG A 266 1.78 23.03 -31.28
CA ARG A 266 2.61 22.66 -32.43
C ARG A 266 1.81 22.69 -33.74
N ASN A 267 0.60 22.15 -33.76
CA ASN A 267 -0.25 22.16 -34.94
C ASN A 267 -0.75 23.57 -35.31
N ARG A 268 -0.90 24.49 -34.34
CA ARG A 268 -1.18 25.91 -34.61
C ARG A 268 0.03 26.61 -35.22
N LEU A 269 1.22 26.40 -34.66
CA LEU A 269 2.48 26.95 -35.21
C LEU A 269 2.71 26.48 -36.66
N VAL A 270 2.62 25.18 -36.93
CA VAL A 270 2.76 24.65 -38.31
C VAL A 270 1.75 25.26 -39.27
N ARG A 271 0.51 25.51 -38.83
CA ARG A 271 -0.52 26.13 -39.65
C ARG A 271 -0.22 27.61 -39.96
N ILE A 272 0.38 28.34 -39.02
CA ILE A 272 0.82 29.73 -39.21
C ILE A 272 2.00 29.76 -40.20
N TYR A 273 2.98 28.87 -40.05
CA TYR A 273 4.12 28.79 -40.95
C TYR A 273 3.73 28.34 -42.37
N MET A 274 2.86 27.33 -42.52
CA MET A 274 2.39 26.93 -43.85
C MET A 274 1.43 27.94 -44.49
N GLY A 275 0.61 28.63 -43.69
CA GLY A 275 -0.23 29.73 -44.19
C GLY A 275 0.60 30.88 -44.75
N ASN A 276 1.74 31.21 -44.13
CA ASN A 276 2.63 32.27 -44.62
C ASN A 276 3.38 31.90 -45.91
N ILE A 277 3.71 30.62 -46.12
CA ILE A 277 4.43 30.20 -47.35
C ILE A 277 3.57 30.36 -48.60
N THR A 278 2.25 30.18 -48.50
CA THR A 278 1.31 30.37 -49.62
C THR A 278 1.11 31.83 -50.03
N TYR A 279 1.37 32.80 -49.16
CA TYR A 279 1.26 34.23 -49.50
C TYR A 279 2.55 34.82 -50.07
N THR A 280 3.70 34.19 -49.82
CA THR A 280 5.00 34.67 -50.32
C THR A 280 5.38 34.16 -51.71
N SER A 281 4.62 33.24 -52.32
CA SER A 281 4.87 32.74 -53.68
C SER A 281 3.93 33.30 -54.75
N LEU A 282 3.16 34.35 -54.40
CA LEU A 282 2.18 35.01 -55.28
C LEU A 282 2.43 36.53 -55.41
N GLY A 283 3.59 37.00 -54.96
CA GLY A 283 4.06 38.39 -55.12
C GLY A 283 5.28 38.44 -56.03
#